data_AF-A0A6M1NM68-F1
#
_entry.id   AF-A0A6M1NM68-F1
#
_cell.length_a   1.000
_cell.length_b   1.000
_cell.length_c   1.000
_cell.angle_alpha   90.00
_cell.angle_beta   90.00
_cell.angle_gamma   90.00
#
_symmetry.space_group_name_H-M   'P 1'
#
loop_
_entity.id
_entity.type
_entity.pdbx_description
1 polymer ?
#
loop_
_entity_poly.entity_id
_entity_poly.type
_entity_poly.pdbx_seq_one_letter_code
_entity_poly.pdbx_strand_id
1 'polypeptide(L)'
;MTLVICTSFYYNQNYIEKYLCVQRSMENNTCHGQCYLMKKLKSQQENEQQSFKINFQEGLAVNTDFFSFELTSLLPIQNKIYSLYTSNLNPKDYSFTLDRPPLFG
;
A
#
# COMPACT_ATOMS: atom_id res chain seq x y z
N MET A 1 14.63 -23.49 9.32
CA MET A 1 14.18 -22.12 8.98
C MET A 1 13.13 -21.59 9.95
N THR A 2 12.20 -22.39 10.44
CA THR A 2 11.18 -21.99 11.43
C THR A 2 11.76 -21.53 12.79
N LEU A 3 12.79 -22.20 13.31
CA LEU A 3 13.43 -21.85 14.60
C LEU A 3 13.99 -20.42 14.64
N VAL A 4 14.62 -19.95 13.57
CA VAL A 4 15.19 -18.58 13.48
C VAL A 4 14.08 -17.52 13.49
N ILE A 5 12.95 -17.83 12.85
CA ILE A 5 11.79 -16.94 12.80
C ILE A 5 11.14 -16.86 14.19
N CYS A 6 10.93 -18.00 14.86
CA CYS A 6 10.35 -18.02 16.20
C CYS A 6 11.24 -17.31 17.22
N THR A 7 12.55 -17.60 17.21
CA THR A 7 13.50 -16.97 18.15
C THR A 7 13.57 -15.46 17.98
N SER A 8 13.62 -14.95 16.74
CA SER A 8 13.59 -13.51 16.47
C SER A 8 12.25 -12.87 16.88
N PHE A 9 11.12 -13.57 16.72
CA PHE A 9 9.84 -13.11 17.22
C PHE A 9 9.81 -12.97 18.74
N TYR A 10 10.20 -14.01 19.49
CA TYR A 10 10.21 -13.97 20.95
C TYR A 10 11.18 -12.94 21.51
N TYR A 11 12.34 -12.78 20.88
CA TYR A 11 13.31 -11.74 21.26
C TYR A 11 12.71 -10.34 21.16
N ASN A 12 11.88 -10.08 20.15
CA ASN A 12 11.26 -8.77 19.90
C ASN A 12 9.88 -8.60 20.56
N GLN A 13 9.41 -9.57 21.33
CA GLN A 13 8.02 -9.61 21.83
C GLN A 13 7.65 -8.36 22.65
N ASN A 14 8.56 -7.90 23.52
CA ASN A 14 8.35 -6.67 24.31
C ASN A 14 8.20 -5.42 23.44
N TYR A 15 8.98 -5.32 22.36
CA TYR A 15 8.86 -4.21 21.41
C TYR A 15 7.52 -4.26 20.66
N ILE A 16 7.14 -5.44 20.20
CA ILE A 16 5.87 -5.65 19.49
C ILE A 16 4.69 -5.25 20.38
N GLU A 17 4.68 -5.71 21.63
CA GLU A 17 3.64 -5.37 22.61
C GLU A 17 3.54 -3.88 22.87
N LYS A 18 4.68 -3.21 23.09
CA LYS A 18 4.70 -1.81 23.50
C LYS A 18 4.40 -0.83 22.35
N TYR A 19 4.86 -1.14 21.13
CA TYR A 19 4.85 -0.17 20.02
C TYR A 19 3.91 -0.55 18.88
N LEU A 20 3.67 -1.85 18.63
CA LEU A 20 2.79 -2.30 17.55
C LEU A 20 1.38 -2.60 18.06
N CYS A 21 1.23 -3.17 19.25
CA CYS A 21 -0.07 -3.50 19.84
C CYS A 21 -0.71 -2.29 20.60
N VAL A 22 -0.97 -1.20 19.88
CA VAL A 22 -1.34 0.12 20.44
C VAL A 22 -2.58 0.16 21.35
N GLN A 23 -3.53 -0.78 21.20
CA GLN A 23 -4.76 -0.84 22.00
C GLN A 23 -4.84 -2.10 22.88
N ARG A 24 -3.71 -2.77 23.14
CA ARG A 24 -3.69 -4.05 23.88
C ARG A 24 -4.30 -3.96 25.28
N SER A 25 -4.14 -2.83 25.96
CA SER A 25 -4.66 -2.61 27.31
C SER A 25 -6.14 -2.20 27.35
N MET A 26 -6.79 -2.01 26.19
CA MET A 26 -8.21 -1.64 26.14
C MET A 26 -9.07 -2.90 26.14
N GLU A 27 -9.92 -3.03 27.16
CA GLU A 27 -10.97 -4.05 27.21
C GLU A 27 -11.99 -3.77 26.09
N ASN A 28 -12.44 -4.82 25.38
CA ASN A 28 -13.39 -4.75 24.25
C ASN A 28 -12.97 -3.83 23.08
N ASN A 29 -11.69 -3.84 22.69
CA ASN A 29 -11.24 -3.13 21.50
C ASN A 29 -11.67 -3.80 20.18
N THR A 30 -11.80 -3.02 19.12
CA THR A 30 -12.13 -3.46 17.75
C THR A 30 -10.88 -3.53 16.85
N CYS A 31 -9.69 -3.66 17.46
CA CYS A 31 -8.44 -3.44 16.74
C CYS A 31 -8.13 -4.51 15.70
N HIS A 32 -8.45 -5.77 16.03
CA HIS A 32 -8.20 -6.96 15.20
C HIS A 32 -6.80 -7.01 14.54
N GLY A 33 -5.79 -6.44 15.20
CA GLY A 33 -4.40 -6.38 14.70
C GLY A 33 -4.08 -5.28 13.69
N GLN A 34 -5.03 -4.42 13.32
CA GLN A 34 -4.89 -3.45 12.23
C GLN A 34 -4.58 -2.01 12.69
N CYS A 35 -4.73 -1.69 13.98
CA CYS A 35 -4.64 -0.31 14.45
C CYS A 35 -3.32 0.39 14.14
N TYR A 36 -2.18 -0.31 14.23
CA TYR A 36 -0.88 0.29 13.94
C TYR A 36 -0.74 0.63 12.46
N LEU A 37 -1.25 -0.24 11.57
CA LEU A 37 -1.31 0.02 10.13
C LEU A 37 -2.21 1.22 9.83
N MET A 38 -3.42 1.24 10.39
CA MET A 38 -4.36 2.36 10.22
C MET A 38 -3.77 3.68 10.71
N LYS A 39 -3.07 3.67 11.85
CA LYS A 39 -2.36 4.84 12.38
C LYS A 39 -1.30 5.35 11.39
N LYS A 40 -0.50 4.46 10.79
CA LYS A 40 0.51 4.84 9.80
C LYS A 40 -0.12 5.39 8.52
N LEU A 41 -1.15 4.73 8.00
CA LEU A 41 -1.87 5.18 6.80
C LEU A 41 -2.45 6.58 7.02
N LYS A 42 -3.09 6.81 8.16
CA LYS A 42 -3.63 8.13 8.53
C LYS A 42 -2.53 9.20 8.61
N SER A 43 -1.41 8.90 9.27
CA SER A 43 -0.30 9.85 9.37
C SER A 43 0.31 10.18 8.02
N GLN A 44 0.44 9.19 7.13
CA GLN A 44 0.92 9.43 5.77
C GLN A 44 -0.06 10.31 4.99
N GLN A 45 -1.36 10.02 5.07
CA GLN A 45 -2.40 10.80 4.42
C GLN A 45 -2.43 12.25 4.91
N GLU A 46 -2.29 12.49 6.21
CA GLU A 46 -2.23 13.85 6.78
C GLU A 46 -1.01 14.63 6.27
N ASN A 47 0.17 13.98 6.19
CA ASN A 47 1.38 14.59 5.65
C ASN A 47 1.23 14.92 4.16
N GLU A 48 0.66 14.00 3.37
CA GLU A 48 0.37 14.23 1.95
C GLU A 48 -0.61 15.40 1.79
N GLN A 49 -1.71 15.43 2.54
CA GLN A 49 -2.68 16.53 2.50
C GLN A 49 -2.07 17.88 2.87
N GLN A 50 -1.19 17.93 3.88
CA GLN A 50 -0.46 19.15 4.23
C GLN A 50 0.48 19.59 3.12
N SER A 51 1.19 18.65 2.48
CA SER A 51 2.07 18.94 1.33
C SER A 51 1.30 19.37 0.07
N PHE A 52 0.09 18.85 -0.14
CA PHE A 52 -0.80 19.22 -1.24
C PHE A 52 -1.35 20.64 -1.08
N LYS A 53 -1.59 21.11 0.16
CA LYS A 53 -2.05 22.50 0.40
C LYS A 53 -1.02 23.55 -0.03
N ILE A 54 0.26 23.19 -0.15
CA ILE A 54 1.35 24.09 -0.52
C ILE A 54 1.62 24.06 -2.04
N ASN A 55 1.12 23.06 -2.77
CA ASN A 55 1.39 22.87 -4.20
C ASN A 55 0.13 22.89 -5.09
N PHE A 56 -0.92 23.62 -4.73
CA PHE A 56 -2.04 23.90 -5.64
C PHE A 56 -1.66 24.99 -6.66
N GLN A 57 -0.54 24.79 -7.37
CA GLN A 57 -0.19 25.52 -8.60
C GLN A 57 0.20 24.57 -9.73
N GLU A 58 0.10 23.26 -9.53
CA GLU A 58 0.24 22.31 -10.63
C GLU A 58 -1.12 22.19 -11.33
N GLY A 59 -1.23 22.93 -12.43
CA GLY A 59 -2.42 22.98 -13.26
C GLY A 59 -2.92 21.57 -13.58
N LEU A 60 -4.25 21.43 -13.51
CA LEU A 60 -5.01 20.33 -14.09
C LEU A 60 -4.56 20.09 -15.54
N ALA A 61 -3.54 19.25 -15.74
CA ALA A 61 -3.31 18.57 -16.99
C ALA A 61 -4.30 17.40 -17.03
N VAL A 62 -5.59 17.72 -17.19
CA VAL A 62 -6.57 16.74 -17.61
C VAL A 62 -6.22 16.42 -19.06
N ASN A 63 -5.34 15.44 -19.26
CA ASN A 63 -5.17 14.87 -20.58
C ASN A 63 -6.46 14.10 -20.87
N THR A 64 -7.35 14.69 -21.67
CA THR A 64 -8.51 14.01 -22.22
C THR A 64 -8.05 13.09 -23.36
N ASP A 65 -7.09 12.23 -23.09
CA ASP A 65 -6.72 11.20 -24.04
C ASP A 65 -7.83 10.16 -23.98
N PHE A 66 -8.74 10.25 -24.95
CA PHE A 66 -9.73 9.22 -25.21
C PHE A 66 -8.96 7.94 -25.55
N PHE A 67 -8.83 7.05 -24.57
CA PHE A 67 -8.26 5.73 -24.77
C PHE A 67 -9.27 4.89 -25.56
N SER A 68 -9.16 4.93 -26.89
CA SER A 68 -9.85 3.98 -27.76
C SER A 68 -9.00 2.73 -27.88
N PHE A 69 -9.55 1.61 -27.43
CA PHE A 69 -8.98 0.30 -27.66
C PHE A 69 -9.99 -0.47 -28.50
N GLU A 70 -9.59 -0.85 -29.71
CA GLU A 70 -10.31 -1.86 -30.46
C GLU A 70 -9.86 -3.23 -29.95
N LEU A 71 -10.77 -3.93 -29.27
CA LEU A 71 -10.57 -5.32 -28.86
C LEU A 71 -10.48 -6.18 -30.12
N THR A 72 -9.29 -6.30 -30.70
CA THR A 72 -9.06 -7.25 -31.78
C THR A 72 -9.07 -8.66 -31.18
N SER A 73 -9.90 -9.50 -31.78
CA SER A 73 -10.31 -10.82 -31.31
C SER A 73 -9.18 -11.71 -30.76
N LEU A 74 -9.49 -12.34 -29.62
CA LEU A 74 -8.95 -13.60 -29.09
C LEU A 74 -7.51 -13.91 -29.49
N LEU A 75 -6.56 -13.19 -28.89
CA LEU A 75 -5.21 -13.74 -28.76
C LEU A 75 -5.30 -15.04 -27.96
N PRO A 76 -4.63 -16.14 -28.39
CA PRO A 76 -4.57 -17.33 -27.57
C PRO A 76 -4.00 -16.92 -26.21
N ILE A 77 -4.68 -17.29 -25.13
CA ILE A 77 -4.22 -17.03 -23.76
C ILE A 77 -2.84 -17.68 -23.64
N GLN A 78 -1.78 -16.90 -23.83
CA GLN A 78 -0.46 -17.34 -23.46
C GLN A 78 -0.41 -17.22 -21.94
N ASN A 79 -0.38 -18.37 -21.27
CA ASN A 79 -0.07 -18.45 -19.86
C ASN A 79 1.39 -18.00 -19.65
N LYS A 80 1.62 -16.69 -19.67
CA LYS A 80 2.88 -16.12 -19.21
C LYS A 80 2.89 -16.26 -17.70
N ILE A 81 3.83 -17.05 -17.20
CA ILE A 81 4.09 -17.17 -15.76
C ILE A 81 4.80 -15.88 -15.36
N TYR A 82 4.05 -14.92 -14.84
CA TYR A 82 4.61 -13.72 -14.22
C TYR A 82 5.15 -14.12 -12.85
N SER A 83 6.48 -14.23 -12.73
CA SER A 83 7.10 -14.34 -11.41
C SER A 83 6.93 -12.98 -10.71
N LEU A 84 6.51 -13.02 -9.44
CA LEU A 84 6.28 -11.84 -8.59
C LEU A 84 7.51 -10.91 -8.49
N TYR A 85 8.69 -11.41 -8.89
CA TYR A 85 9.97 -10.71 -8.80
C TYR A 85 10.64 -10.42 -10.15
N THR A 86 10.01 -10.74 -11.28
CA THR A 86 10.54 -10.44 -12.62
C THR A 86 9.65 -9.43 -13.35
N SER A 87 9.46 -8.26 -12.77
CA SER A 87 8.91 -7.12 -13.49
C SER A 87 10.05 -6.30 -14.09
N ASN A 88 10.12 -6.24 -15.42
CA ASN A 88 10.96 -5.27 -16.15
C ASN A 88 10.29 -3.88 -16.23
N LEU A 89 9.42 -3.56 -15.26
CA LEU A 89 8.71 -2.29 -15.22
C LEU A 89 9.74 -1.18 -14.98
N ASN A 90 9.74 -0.18 -15.84
CA ASN A 90 10.58 0.99 -15.65
C ASN A 90 10.02 1.75 -14.42
N PRO A 91 10.85 2.25 -13.49
CA PRO A 91 10.36 3.05 -12.35
C PRO A 91 9.48 4.25 -12.77
N LYS A 92 9.58 4.70 -14.02
CA LYS A 92 8.74 5.76 -14.60
C LYS A 92 7.33 5.32 -15.01
N ASP A 93 7.07 4.02 -15.12
CA ASP A 93 5.74 3.47 -15.41
C ASP A 93 4.88 3.35 -14.14
N TYR A 94 5.41 3.81 -12.99
CA TYR A 94 4.70 3.87 -11.72
C TYR A 94 3.66 4.99 -11.74
N SER A 95 2.39 4.61 -11.84
CA SER A 95 1.28 5.54 -11.73
C SER A 95 0.86 5.72 -10.27
N PHE A 96 1.23 6.85 -9.68
CA PHE A 96 0.88 7.25 -8.31
C PHE A 96 -0.64 7.29 -8.03
N THR A 97 -1.49 7.23 -9.06
CA THR A 97 -2.95 7.20 -8.89
C THR A 97 -3.52 5.79 -8.77
N LEU A 98 -2.88 4.77 -9.35
CA LEU A 98 -3.35 3.38 -9.28
C LEU A 98 -2.89 2.65 -8.01
N ASP A 99 -1.67 2.90 -7.56
CA ASP A 99 -1.06 2.13 -6.46
C ASP A 99 -1.25 2.77 -5.08
N ARG A 100 -2.34 3.54 -4.90
CA ARG A 100 -2.67 4.06 -3.55
C ARG A 100 -3.36 2.97 -2.74
N PRO A 101 -2.93 2.73 -1.49
CA PRO A 101 -3.67 1.85 -0.60
C PRO A 101 -5.10 2.39 -0.43
N PRO A 102 -6.11 1.51 -0.39
CA PRO A 102 -7.49 1.94 -0.21
C PRO A 102 -7.64 2.73 1.10
N LEU A 103 -8.44 3.79 1.03
CA LEU A 103 -8.77 4.59 2.21
C LEU A 103 -9.70 3.76 3.10
N PHE A 104 -9.15 3.16 4.16
CA PHE A 104 -9.93 2.48 5.18
C PHE A 104 -10.54 3.54 6.10
N GLY A 105 -11.84 3.78 5.94
CA GLY A 105 -12.69 4.60 6.80
C GLY A 105 -13.73 3.74 7.50
#